data_AF-A0A538MLP4-F1
#
_entry.id   AF-A0A538MLP4-F1
#
_cell.length_a   1.000
_cell.length_b   1.000
_cell.length_c   1.000
_cell.angle_alpha   90.00
_cell.angle_beta   90.00
_cell.angle_gamma   90.00
#
_symmetry.space_group_name_H-M   'P 1'
#
loop_
_entity.id
_entity.type
_entity.pdbx_description
1 polymer ?
#
loop_
_entity_poly.entity_id
_entity_poly.type
_entity_poly.pdbx_seq_one_letter_code
_entity_poly.pdbx_strand_id
1 'polypeptide(L)'
;MAIKLHRCSGMWAKFGAHPCWRVQNALDDEGIEYEVVKEGSARRKSSRIRTIERTGQKKFPWIEFEDGSIYREESSDMAETIRSGRLNEKRGAGSGSPASP
;
A
#
# COMPACT_ATOMS: atom_id res chain seq x y z
N MET A 1 -0.83 -10.27 -12.47
CA MET A 1 0.18 -9.68 -11.56
C MET A 1 -0.57 -9.07 -10.39
N ALA A 2 -0.90 -9.87 -9.40
CA ALA A 2 -1.70 -9.43 -8.28
C ALA A 2 -0.80 -8.71 -7.27
N ILE A 3 -1.04 -7.43 -7.03
CA ILE A 3 -0.39 -6.73 -5.91
C ILE A 3 -1.27 -6.84 -4.67
N LYS A 4 -0.70 -6.83 -3.48
CA LYS A 4 -1.44 -6.84 -2.22
C LYS A 4 -1.54 -5.43 -1.67
N LEU A 5 -2.75 -4.89 -1.63
CA LEU A 5 -3.05 -3.65 -0.93
C LEU A 5 -3.31 -3.94 0.54
N HIS A 6 -2.33 -3.62 1.38
CA HIS A 6 -2.47 -3.70 2.82
C HIS A 6 -3.14 -2.44 3.34
N ARG A 7 -4.34 -2.62 3.88
CA ARG A 7 -5.15 -1.53 4.40
C ARG A 7 -5.80 -1.88 5.73
N CYS A 8 -6.22 -0.85 6.45
CA CYS A 8 -7.03 -1.04 7.64
C CYS A 8 -8.46 -1.47 7.27
N SER A 9 -9.10 -2.24 8.14
CA SER A 9 -10.49 -2.69 7.95
C SER A 9 -11.54 -1.57 8.15
N GLY A 10 -11.14 -0.39 8.64
CA GLY A 10 -12.02 0.71 9.02
C GLY A 10 -12.47 1.61 7.86
N MET A 11 -12.75 1.05 6.68
CA MET A 11 -13.12 1.85 5.49
C MET A 11 -14.45 2.57 5.58
N TRP A 12 -15.25 2.29 6.61
CA TRP A 12 -16.56 2.90 6.82
C TRP A 12 -16.50 4.24 7.58
N ALA A 13 -15.36 4.60 8.16
CA ALA A 13 -15.21 5.85 8.89
C ALA A 13 -14.75 6.98 7.95
N LYS A 14 -15.69 7.86 7.56
CA LYS A 14 -15.52 9.11 6.81
C LYS A 14 -15.35 8.94 5.28
N PHE A 15 -16.50 8.93 4.60
CA PHE A 15 -16.69 9.23 3.18
C PHE A 15 -15.60 10.16 2.60
N GLY A 16 -14.76 9.64 1.69
CA GLY A 16 -13.93 10.43 0.78
C GLY A 16 -12.49 10.78 1.21
N ALA A 17 -12.21 11.00 2.49
CA ALA A 17 -10.91 11.54 2.94
C ALA A 17 -9.92 10.49 3.49
N HIS A 18 -10.30 9.21 3.54
CA HIS A 18 -9.46 8.20 4.15
C HIS A 18 -8.31 7.77 3.21
N PRO A 19 -7.04 7.81 3.65
CA PRO A 19 -5.88 7.58 2.80
C PRO A 19 -5.89 6.19 2.13
N CYS A 20 -6.44 5.16 2.80
CA CYS A 20 -6.57 3.83 2.21
C CYS A 20 -7.62 3.72 1.11
N TRP A 21 -8.68 4.54 1.16
CA TRP A 21 -9.71 4.53 0.12
C TRP A 21 -9.19 5.20 -1.15
N ARG A 22 -8.44 6.30 -1.03
CA ARG A 22 -7.82 7.00 -2.18
C ARG A 22 -6.94 6.08 -3.02
N VAL A 23 -6.05 5.32 -2.37
CA VAL A 23 -5.16 4.38 -3.07
C VAL A 23 -5.95 3.22 -3.68
N GLN A 24 -6.94 2.68 -2.96
CA GLN A 24 -7.79 1.62 -3.52
C GLN A 24 -8.54 2.10 -4.77
N ASN A 25 -9.15 3.29 -4.71
CA ASN A 25 -9.91 3.84 -5.81
C ASN A 25 -9.01 4.12 -7.01
N ALA A 26 -7.75 4.51 -6.80
CA ALA A 26 -6.79 4.65 -7.89
C ALA A 26 -6.48 3.31 -8.57
N LEU A 27 -6.32 2.23 -7.79
CA LEU A 27 -6.08 0.89 -8.35
C LEU A 27 -7.31 0.38 -9.14
N ASP A 28 -8.50 0.65 -8.63
CA ASP A 28 -9.78 0.31 -9.28
C ASP A 28 -9.96 1.08 -10.60
N ASP A 29 -9.68 2.39 -10.59
CA ASP A 29 -9.77 3.30 -11.74
C ASP A 29 -8.81 2.92 -12.87
N GLU A 30 -7.58 2.52 -12.52
CA GLU A 30 -6.59 2.00 -13.47
C GLU A 30 -6.86 0.56 -13.91
N GLY A 31 -7.83 -0.14 -13.30
CA GLY A 31 -8.11 -1.55 -13.59
C GLY A 31 -6.97 -2.50 -13.22
N ILE A 32 -6.15 -2.13 -12.23
CA ILE A 32 -5.03 -2.97 -11.76
C ILE A 32 -5.59 -4.09 -10.90
N GLU A 33 -5.20 -5.33 -11.15
CA GLU A 33 -5.56 -6.45 -10.27
C GLU A 33 -4.80 -6.36 -8.93
N TYR A 34 -5.53 -6.23 -7.83
CA TYR A 34 -4.98 -6.22 -6.48
C TYR A 34 -5.77 -7.09 -5.51
N GLU A 35 -5.05 -7.74 -4.59
CA GLU A 35 -5.59 -8.42 -3.45
C GLU A 35 -5.70 -7.46 -2.26
N VAL A 36 -6.88 -7.37 -1.67
CA VAL A 36 -7.10 -6.58 -0.46
C VAL A 36 -6.72 -7.39 0.77
N VAL A 37 -5.58 -7.05 1.37
CA VAL A 37 -5.19 -7.61 2.66
C VAL A 37 -5.68 -6.68 3.77
N LYS A 38 -6.76 -7.09 4.45
CA LYS A 38 -7.30 -6.38 5.60
C LYS A 38 -6.41 -6.65 6.83
N GLU A 39 -5.42 -5.79 7.06
CA GLU A 39 -4.59 -5.81 8.28
C GLU A 39 -5.41 -5.26 9.47
N GLY A 40 -6.38 -6.05 9.93
CA GLY A 40 -7.14 -5.83 11.16
C GLY A 40 -7.68 -4.41 11.36
N SER A 41 -7.95 -4.07 12.62
CA SER A 41 -8.35 -2.73 13.01
C SER A 41 -7.11 -1.88 13.28
N ALA A 42 -7.08 -0.64 12.80
CA ALA A 42 -6.05 0.35 13.14
C ALA A 42 -5.99 0.67 14.65
N ARG A 43 -6.84 0.07 15.50
CA ARG A 43 -6.69 0.12 16.97
C ARG A 43 -5.89 -1.03 17.57
N ARG A 44 -5.71 -2.16 16.88
CA ARG A 44 -4.94 -3.29 17.41
C ARG A 44 -3.45 -3.09 17.13
N LYS A 45 -2.65 -2.94 18.20
CA LYS A 45 -1.17 -2.87 18.12
C LYS A 45 -0.59 -4.03 17.30
N SER A 46 -1.12 -5.25 17.49
CA SER A 46 -0.65 -6.46 16.80
C SER A 46 -0.72 -6.35 15.26
N SER A 47 -1.76 -5.71 14.70
CA SER A 47 -1.87 -5.51 13.25
C SER A 47 -0.91 -4.45 12.68
N ARG A 48 -0.27 -3.67 13.55
CA ARG A 48 0.79 -2.73 13.13
C ARG A 48 2.18 -3.35 13.21
N ILE A 49 2.38 -4.40 14.00
CA ILE A 49 3.69 -5.03 14.16
C ILE A 49 4.13 -5.59 12.80
N ARG A 50 3.28 -6.36 12.14
CA ARG A 50 3.55 -6.86 10.78
C ARG A 50 3.84 -5.75 9.78
N THR A 51 3.07 -4.66 9.80
CA THR A 51 3.32 -3.50 8.95
C THR A 51 4.66 -2.83 9.25
N ILE A 52 5.05 -2.69 10.51
CA ILE A 52 6.34 -2.10 10.90
C ILE A 52 7.48 -3.02 10.53
N GLU A 53 7.34 -4.33 10.71
CA GLU A 53 8.36 -5.31 10.33
C GLU A 53 8.58 -5.33 8.81
N ARG A 54 7.51 -5.18 8.03
CA ARG A 54 7.58 -5.19 6.56
C ARG A 54 8.02 -3.83 5.99
N THR A 55 7.45 -2.73 6.48
CA THR A 55 7.61 -1.38 5.89
C THR A 55 8.52 -0.45 6.69
N GLY A 56 8.95 -0.85 7.88
CA GLY A 56 9.62 0.02 8.85
C GLY A 56 8.69 1.04 9.54
N GLN A 57 7.41 1.10 9.17
CA GLN A 57 6.47 2.14 9.61
C GLN A 57 5.14 1.58 10.08
N LYS A 58 4.45 2.35 10.94
CA LYS A 58 3.14 1.98 11.53
C LYS A 58 1.93 2.48 10.74
N LYS A 59 2.16 3.04 9.56
CA LYS A 59 1.17 3.78 8.77
C LYS A 59 0.64 2.89 7.64
N PHE A 60 -0.61 3.10 7.27
CA PHE A 60 -1.29 2.53 6.10
C PHE A 60 -1.72 3.67 5.18
N PRO A 61 -2.06 3.43 3.89
CA PRO A 61 -1.99 2.18 3.12
C PRO A 61 -0.60 1.93 2.52
N TRP A 62 -0.22 0.67 2.33
CA TRP A 62 0.99 0.27 1.61
C TRP A 62 0.70 -0.89 0.66
N ILE A 63 1.54 -1.05 -0.35
CA ILE A 63 1.40 -2.07 -1.39
C ILE A 63 2.56 -3.06 -1.23
N GLU A 64 2.23 -4.35 -1.30
CA GLU A 64 3.19 -5.44 -1.43
C GLU A 64 3.05 -6.02 -2.82
N PHE A 65 4.14 -6.12 -3.54
CA PHE A 65 4.19 -6.75 -4.85
C PHE A 65 4.36 -8.27 -4.69
N GLU A 66 3.99 -9.03 -5.71
CA GLU A 66 4.17 -10.49 -5.75
C GLU A 66 5.63 -10.94 -5.53
N ASP A 67 6.60 -10.12 -5.89
CA ASP A 67 8.04 -10.36 -5.68
C ASP A 67 8.47 -10.19 -4.21
N GLY A 68 7.57 -9.71 -3.36
CA GLY A 68 7.86 -9.35 -1.97
C GLY A 68 8.40 -7.92 -1.81
N SER A 69 8.61 -7.19 -2.90
CA SER A 69 8.94 -5.76 -2.86
C SER A 69 7.78 -4.96 -2.26
N ILE A 70 8.11 -3.90 -1.53
CA ILE A 70 7.12 -3.09 -0.82
C ILE A 70 7.16 -1.67 -1.37
N TYR A 71 5.98 -1.12 -1.67
CA TYR A 71 5.82 0.25 -2.09
C TYR A 71 4.97 1.04 -1.10
N ARG A 72 5.54 2.12 -0.59
CA ARG A 72 4.89 3.02 0.35
C ARG A 72 5.36 4.45 0.15
N GLU A 73 4.43 5.31 -0.24
CA GLU A 73 4.60 6.76 -0.26
C GLU A 73 3.44 7.44 0.46
N GLU A 74 3.32 8.76 0.36
CA GLU A 74 2.13 9.45 0.85
C GLU A 74 0.90 8.98 0.07
N SER A 75 -0.25 8.85 0.74
CA SER A 75 -1.47 8.35 0.08
C SER A 75 -1.91 9.15 -1.14
N SER A 76 -1.54 10.44 -1.24
CA SER A 76 -1.78 11.25 -2.43
C SER A 76 -0.86 10.85 -3.58
N ASP A 77 0.44 10.77 -3.30
CA ASP A 77 1.47 10.40 -4.26
C ASP A 77 1.30 8.97 -4.80
N MET A 78 0.98 8.02 -3.91
CA MET A 78 0.67 6.65 -4.33
C MET A 78 -0.50 6.62 -5.32
N ALA A 79 -1.58 7.36 -5.03
CA ALA A 79 -2.75 7.39 -5.90
C ALA A 79 -2.46 8.06 -7.24
N GLU A 80 -1.64 9.12 -7.26
CA GLU A 80 -1.19 9.77 -8.49
C GLU A 80 -0.28 8.86 -9.32
N THR A 81 0.69 8.20 -8.68
CA THR A 81 1.58 7.23 -9.31
C THR A 81 0.79 6.09 -9.95
N ILE A 82 -0.22 5.59 -9.23
CA ILE A 82 -1.13 4.55 -9.74
C ILE A 82 -1.87 5.09 -10.96
N ARG A 83 -2.61 6.20 -10.84
CA ARG A 83 -3.35 6.84 -11.95
C ARG A 83 -2.49 7.23 -13.16
N SER A 84 -1.19 7.36 -12.95
CA SER A 84 -0.23 7.66 -14.03
C SER A 84 0.27 6.38 -14.73
N GLY A 85 -0.19 5.18 -14.33
CA GLY A 85 0.35 3.90 -14.81
C GLY A 85 1.76 3.58 -14.31
N ARG A 86 2.32 4.39 -13.39
CA ARG A 86 3.73 4.30 -12.95
C ARG A 86 3.95 3.37 -11.76
N LEU A 87 2.89 2.71 -11.28
CA LEU A 87 2.99 1.77 -10.16
C LEU A 87 3.97 0.63 -10.46
N ASN A 88 4.00 0.14 -11.70
CA ASN A 88 4.92 -0.93 -12.10
C ASN A 88 6.38 -0.47 -12.13
N GLU A 89 6.65 0.80 -12.43
CA GLU A 89 8.01 1.37 -12.35
C GLU A 89 8.52 1.40 -10.91
N LYS A 90 7.64 1.68 -9.94
CA LYS A 90 7.97 1.64 -8.51
C LYS A 90 8.23 0.22 -8.00
N ARG A 91 7.67 -0.81 -8.63
CA ARG A 91 7.99 -2.22 -8.34
C ARG A 91 9.47 -2.51 -8.58
N GLY A 92 10.04 -2.01 -9.68
CA GLY A 92 11.44 -2.21 -10.05
C GLY A 92 12.40 -1.24 -9.36
N ALA A 93 11.99 0.00 -9.11
CA ALA A 93 12.81 1.01 -8.44
C ALA A 93 12.83 0.87 -6.90
N GLY A 94 11.87 0.14 -6.32
CA GLY A 94 11.77 -0.11 -4.87
C GLY A 94 12.84 -1.05 -4.31
N SER A 95 13.59 -1.73 -5.18
CA SER A 95 14.76 -2.55 -4.81
C SER A 95 16.04 -1.73 -4.90
N GLY A 96 16.06 -0.58 -4.24
CA GLY A 96 17.24 0.23 -3.98
C GLY A 96 17.76 0.08 -2.55
N SER A 97 17.71 -1.11 -1.97
CA SER A 97 18.64 -1.50 -0.90
C SER A 97 18.74 -3.02 -0.85
N PRO A 98 19.84 -3.55 -1.39
CA PRO A 98 20.76 -4.24 -0.50
C PRO A 98 22.22 -3.84 -0.78
N ALA A 99 22.93 -3.53 0.30
CA ALA A 99 24.39 -3.61 0.51
C ALA A 99 24.96 -2.32 1.09
N SER A 100 24.99 -2.25 2.43
CA SER A 100 26.09 -1.57 3.12
C SER A 100 27.33 -2.47 3.03
N PRO A 101 28.49 -1.99 2.55
CA PRO A 101 29.78 -2.62 2.88
C PRO A 101 30.15 -2.35 4.35
#